data_AF-A0A951ESF7-F1
#
_entry.id   AF-A0A951ESF7-F1
#
_cell.length_a   1.000
_cell.length_b   1.000
_cell.length_c   1.000
_cell.angle_alpha   90.00
_cell.angle_beta   90.00
_cell.angle_gamma   90.00
#
_symmetry.space_group_name_H-M   'P 1'
#
loop_
_entity.id
_entity.type
_entity.pdbx_description
1 polymer ?
#
loop_
_entity_poly.entity_id
_entity_poly.type
_entity_poly.pdbx_seq_one_letter_code
_entity_poly.pdbx_strand_id
1 'polypeptide(L)'
;AIKAYLAWDKQDPMDLERTYDHYARVNTYERVPYILAPAVQYILDHPADERTAAELRAYDFHKVIDNSVVDRLVKEGFFEKLFGAGVKEEEERKAKLAFR
;
A
#
# COMPACT_ATOMS: atom_id res chain seq x y z
N ALA A 1 11.85 -3.79 12.83
CA ALA A 1 10.38 -3.74 13.01
C ALA A 1 9.95 -4.48 14.28
N ILE A 2 10.11 -5.80 14.38
CA ILE A 2 9.71 -6.63 15.54
C ILE A 2 10.21 -6.09 16.89
N LYS A 3 11.49 -5.73 16.99
CA LYS A 3 12.08 -5.15 18.22
C LYS A 3 11.42 -3.84 18.68
N ALA A 4 10.94 -3.02 17.73
CA ALA A 4 10.25 -1.77 18.05
C ALA A 4 8.80 -2.02 18.49
N TYR A 5 8.14 -3.02 17.92
CA TYR A 5 6.79 -3.44 18.30
C TYR A 5 6.76 -4.06 19.71
N LEU A 6 7.73 -4.92 20.03
CA LEU A 6 7.86 -5.57 21.35
C LEU A 6 8.13 -4.60 22.51
N ALA A 7 8.52 -3.35 22.22
CA ALA A 7 8.64 -2.31 23.23
C ALA A 7 7.27 -1.86 23.78
N TRP A 8 6.21 -2.05 22.99
CA TRP A 8 4.84 -1.63 23.31
C TRP A 8 3.92 -2.80 23.65
N ASP A 9 4.11 -3.96 23.04
CA ASP A 9 3.34 -5.16 23.29
C ASP A 9 4.26 -6.36 23.53
N LYS A 10 4.31 -6.85 24.77
CA LYS A 10 5.21 -7.94 25.16
C LYS A 10 4.61 -9.28 24.78
N GLN A 11 4.87 -9.70 23.56
CA GLN A 11 4.53 -11.02 23.03
C GLN A 11 5.77 -11.92 22.99
N ASP A 12 5.56 -13.24 22.82
CA ASP A 12 6.66 -14.17 22.55
C ASP A 12 7.31 -13.80 21.20
N PRO A 13 8.61 -13.46 21.16
CA PRO A 13 9.31 -13.12 19.92
C PRO A 13 9.23 -14.21 18.86
N MET A 14 9.22 -15.49 19.23
CA MET A 14 9.18 -16.61 18.28
C MET A 14 7.83 -16.72 17.59
N ASP A 15 6.73 -16.51 18.32
CA ASP A 15 5.39 -16.51 17.73
C ASP A 15 5.18 -15.31 16.79
N LEU A 16 5.77 -14.17 17.16
CA LEU A 16 5.73 -12.97 16.34
C LEU A 16 6.54 -13.14 15.05
N GLU A 17 7.76 -13.65 15.12
CA GLU A 17 8.58 -13.99 13.95
C GLU A 17 7.86 -14.98 13.02
N ARG A 18 7.29 -16.06 13.58
CA ARG A 18 6.52 -17.05 12.81
C ARG A 18 5.33 -16.43 12.07
N THR A 19 4.67 -15.47 12.69
CA THR A 19 3.53 -14.76 12.09
C THR A 19 3.97 -13.84 10.96
N TYR A 20 5.05 -13.07 11.16
CA TYR A 20 5.63 -12.24 10.10
C TYR A 20 6.17 -13.06 8.93
N ASP A 21 6.85 -14.17 9.20
CA ASP A 21 7.34 -15.10 8.18
C ASP A 21 6.18 -15.72 7.39
N HIS A 22 5.10 -16.09 8.07
CA HIS A 22 3.89 -16.57 7.40
C HIS A 22 3.32 -15.50 6.46
N TYR A 23 3.13 -14.26 6.94
CA TYR A 23 2.62 -13.16 6.12
C TYR A 23 3.52 -12.81 4.94
N ALA A 24 4.84 -12.83 5.13
CA ALA A 24 5.81 -12.65 4.06
C ALA A 24 5.70 -13.77 3.02
N ARG A 25 5.53 -15.02 3.48
CA ARG A 25 5.41 -16.19 2.59
C ARG A 25 4.13 -16.21 1.77
N VAL A 26 3.01 -15.77 2.32
CA VAL A 26 1.71 -15.76 1.62
C VAL A 26 1.41 -14.43 0.92
N ASN A 27 2.33 -13.45 0.96
CA ASN A 27 2.16 -12.11 0.38
C ASN A 27 0.82 -11.46 0.78
N THR A 28 0.40 -11.61 2.05
CA THR A 28 -0.89 -11.09 2.52
C THR A 28 -0.99 -9.58 2.40
N TYR A 29 0.15 -8.88 2.51
CA TYR A 29 0.20 -7.43 2.42
C TYR A 29 0.68 -6.96 1.06
N GLU A 30 0.09 -5.85 0.63
CA GLU A 30 0.52 -5.11 -0.56
C GLU A 30 1.98 -4.66 -0.40
N ARG A 31 2.90 -5.22 -1.22
CA ARG A 31 4.34 -4.96 -1.10
C ARG A 31 4.72 -3.54 -1.52
N VAL A 32 4.15 -3.08 -2.63
CA VAL A 32 4.33 -1.73 -3.16
C VAL A 32 3.00 -0.98 -3.04
N PRO A 33 2.85 -0.05 -2.08
CA PRO A 33 1.55 0.48 -1.66
C PRO A 33 1.12 1.72 -2.46
N TYR A 34 1.06 1.61 -3.79
CA TYR A 34 0.47 2.67 -4.62
C TYR A 34 -1.05 2.69 -4.46
N ILE A 35 -1.63 3.87 -4.30
CA ILE A 35 -3.07 4.07 -4.53
C ILE A 35 -3.30 4.10 -6.03
N LEU A 36 -4.09 3.16 -6.54
CA LEU A 36 -4.30 2.97 -7.97
C LEU A 36 -5.49 3.80 -8.47
N ALA A 37 -5.37 4.39 -9.66
CA ALA A 37 -6.45 5.12 -10.30
C ALA A 37 -7.72 4.29 -10.51
N PRO A 38 -7.64 3.00 -10.93
CA PRO A 38 -8.83 2.14 -11.00
C PRO A 38 -9.53 1.93 -9.66
N ALA A 39 -8.80 1.96 -8.54
CA ALA A 39 -9.40 1.83 -7.21
C ALA A 39 -10.18 3.10 -6.83
N VAL A 40 -9.65 4.28 -7.14
CA VAL A 40 -10.37 5.55 -6.94
C VAL A 40 -11.62 5.59 -7.82
N GLN A 41 -11.51 5.21 -9.09
CA GLN A 41 -12.64 5.14 -10.01
C GLN A 41 -13.73 4.18 -9.51
N TYR A 42 -13.34 3.00 -9.01
CA TYR A 42 -14.29 2.02 -8.48
C TYR A 42 -15.15 2.61 -7.34
N ILE A 43 -14.54 3.40 -6.44
CA ILE A 43 -15.28 4.06 -5.35
C ILE A 43 -16.26 5.10 -5.89
N LEU A 44 -15.87 5.87 -6.92
CA LEU A 44 -16.73 6.85 -7.58
C LEU A 44 -17.92 6.21 -8.32
N ASP A 45 -17.73 4.99 -8.83
CA ASP A 45 -18.74 4.23 -9.56
C ASP A 45 -19.72 3.50 -8.63
N HIS A 46 -19.32 3.24 -7.37
CA HIS A 46 -20.12 2.48 -6.40
C HIS A 46 -20.38 3.26 -5.10
N PRO A 47 -21.02 4.45 -5.18
CA PRO A 47 -21.39 5.21 -3.98
C PRO A 47 -22.51 4.52 -3.19
N ALA A 48 -22.52 4.70 -1.87
CA ALA A 48 -23.53 4.12 -0.99
C ALA A 48 -24.94 4.73 -1.18
N ASP A 49 -25.00 6.02 -1.56
CA ASP A 49 -26.23 6.78 -1.80
C ASP A 49 -25.94 8.00 -2.70
N GLU A 50 -26.99 8.66 -3.21
CA GLU A 50 -26.85 9.79 -4.14
C GLU A 50 -26.17 11.02 -3.52
N ARG A 51 -26.35 11.28 -2.23
CA ARG A 51 -25.70 12.41 -1.55
C ARG A 51 -24.20 12.16 -1.46
N THR A 52 -23.83 10.98 -0.99
CA THR A 52 -22.43 10.54 -0.95
C THR A 52 -21.80 10.57 -2.35
N ALA A 53 -22.55 10.16 -3.38
CA ALA A 53 -22.10 10.22 -4.77
C ALA A 53 -21.80 11.66 -5.23
N ALA A 54 -22.65 12.62 -4.86
CA ALA A 54 -22.46 14.03 -5.20
C ALA A 54 -21.23 14.61 -4.49
N GLU A 55 -21.04 14.29 -3.21
CA GLU A 55 -19.87 14.72 -2.43
C GLU A 55 -18.57 14.16 -3.00
N LEU A 56 -18.52 12.85 -3.30
CA LEU A 56 -17.35 12.21 -3.88
C LEU A 56 -16.98 12.80 -5.24
N ARG A 57 -17.96 13.05 -6.13
CA ARG A 57 -17.69 13.63 -7.46
C ARG A 57 -17.26 15.10 -7.41
N ALA A 58 -17.70 15.84 -6.40
CA ALA A 58 -17.29 17.24 -6.21
C ALA A 58 -15.89 17.37 -5.59
N TYR A 59 -15.37 16.29 -5.01
CA TYR A 59 -14.10 16.30 -4.31
C TYR A 59 -12.91 16.08 -5.26
N ASP A 60 -11.85 16.85 -5.04
CA ASP A 60 -10.58 16.69 -5.74
C ASP A 60 -9.63 15.80 -4.94
N PHE A 61 -9.55 14.52 -5.33
CA PHE A 61 -8.76 13.51 -4.64
C PHE A 61 -7.24 13.73 -4.75
N HIS A 62 -6.76 14.52 -5.73
CA HIS A 62 -5.33 14.85 -5.83
C HIS A 62 -4.84 15.67 -4.62
N LYS A 63 -5.76 16.23 -3.81
CA LYS A 63 -5.40 16.96 -2.59
C LYS A 63 -5.02 16.09 -1.41
N VAL A 64 -5.38 14.80 -1.42
CA VAL A 64 -5.16 13.88 -0.29
C VAL A 64 -4.48 12.58 -0.68
N ILE A 65 -4.60 12.17 -1.94
CA ILE A 65 -3.89 11.00 -2.44
C ILE A 65 -2.54 11.48 -2.98
N ASP A 66 -1.49 11.22 -2.20
CA ASP A 66 -0.11 11.51 -2.57
C ASP A 66 0.69 10.22 -2.74
N ASN A 67 0.93 9.83 -3.99
CA ASN A 67 1.79 8.69 -4.33
C ASN A 67 3.28 9.08 -4.43
N SER A 68 3.66 10.34 -4.24
CA SER A 68 5.05 10.82 -4.39
C SER A 68 6.01 10.17 -3.39
N VAL A 69 5.52 9.83 -2.20
CA VAL A 69 6.31 9.11 -1.19
C VAL A 69 6.66 7.71 -1.70
N VAL A 70 5.70 7.01 -2.30
CA VAL A 70 5.92 5.67 -2.87
C VAL A 70 6.84 5.77 -4.09
N ASP A 71 6.61 6.74 -4.99
CA ASP A 71 7.48 7.01 -6.14
C ASP A 71 8.94 7.25 -5.69
N ARG A 72 9.15 8.02 -4.63
CA ARG A 72 10.48 8.25 -4.06
C ARG A 72 11.09 6.95 -3.53
N LEU A 73 10.33 6.13 -2.79
CA LEU A 73 10.83 4.87 -2.24
C LEU A 73 11.21 3.85 -3.34
N VAL A 74 10.44 3.78 -4.43
CA VAL A 74 10.78 2.99 -5.62
C VAL A 74 12.09 3.51 -6.24
N LYS A 75 12.21 4.83 -6.42
CA LYS A 75 13.43 5.44 -6.97
C LYS A 75 14.67 5.20 -6.10
N GLU A 76 14.50 5.16 -4.78
CA GLU A 76 15.55 4.85 -3.81
C GLU A 76 15.89 3.35 -3.73
N GLY A 77 15.15 2.48 -4.44
CA GLY A 77 15.34 1.04 -4.43
C GLY A 77 14.94 0.37 -3.11
N PHE A 78 14.07 1.02 -2.32
CA PHE A 78 13.68 0.55 -1.00
C PHE A 78 13.03 -0.83 -1.05
N PHE A 79 12.07 -1.03 -1.97
CA PHE A 79 11.34 -2.29 -2.06
C PHE A 79 12.20 -3.40 -2.66
N GLU A 80 13.04 -3.10 -3.68
CA GLU A 80 14.01 -4.06 -4.21
C GLU A 80 14.96 -4.56 -3.11
N LYS A 81 15.40 -3.68 -2.20
CA LYS A 81 16.22 -4.07 -1.04
C LYS A 81 15.46 -4.92 -0.01
N LEU A 82 14.18 -4.65 0.18
CA LEU A 82 13.35 -5.33 1.17
C LEU A 82 12.84 -6.70 0.70
N PHE A 83 12.45 -6.81 -0.58
CA PHE A 83 11.77 -7.97 -1.14
C PHE A 83 12.58 -8.71 -2.22
N GLY A 84 13.75 -8.17 -2.61
CA GLY A 84 14.59 -8.69 -3.67
C GLY A 84 14.16 -8.25 -5.07
N ALA A 85 14.94 -8.61 -6.09
CA ALA A 85 14.77 -8.16 -7.47
C ALA A 85 13.38 -8.50 -8.08
N GLY A 86 12.71 -9.54 -7.57
CA GLY A 86 11.39 -9.97 -8.07
C GLY A 86 10.26 -8.96 -7.82
N VAL A 87 10.47 -7.90 -7.03
CA VAL A 87 9.46 -6.86 -6.81
C VAL A 87 9.43 -5.80 -7.93
N LYS A 88 10.48 -5.71 -8.76
CA LYS A 88 10.63 -4.66 -9.76
C LYS A 88 9.49 -4.64 -10.78
N GLU A 89 9.05 -5.82 -11.24
CA GLU A 89 7.89 -5.95 -12.12
C GLU A 89 6.60 -5.44 -11.46
N GLU A 90 6.46 -5.64 -10.15
CA GLU A 90 5.31 -5.15 -9.38
C GLU A 90 5.36 -3.62 -9.22
N GLU A 91 6.53 -3.05 -8.92
CA GLU A 91 6.75 -1.61 -8.86
C GLU A 91 6.35 -0.95 -10.19
N GLU A 92 6.89 -1.43 -11.31
CA GLU A 92 6.61 -0.89 -12.64
C GLU A 92 5.13 -1.01 -13.02
N ARG A 93 4.53 -2.18 -12.76
CA ARG A 93 3.11 -2.41 -13.07
C ARG A 93 2.21 -1.47 -12.27
N LYS A 94 2.47 -1.30 -10.98
CA LYS A 94 1.64 -0.43 -10.13
C LYS A 94 1.89 1.04 -10.36
N ALA A 95 3.13 1.45 -10.61
CA ALA A 95 3.46 2.83 -10.94
C ALA A 95 2.76 3.33 -12.22
N LYS A 96 2.48 2.45 -13.17
CA LYS A 96 1.67 2.75 -14.38
C LYS A 96 0.19 2.94 -14.07
N LEU A 97 -0.32 2.31 -13.01
CA LEU A 97 -1.73 2.36 -12.59
C LEU A 97 -1.95 3.36 -11.45
N ALA A 98 -0.90 3.97 -10.92
CA ALA A 98 -0.98 4.89 -9.80
C ALA A 98 -1.87 6.09 -10.12
N PHE A 99 -2.68 6.49 -9.15
CA PHE A 99 -3.44 7.74 -9.20
C PHE A 99 -2.47 8.93 -9.11
N ARG A 100 -2.55 9.84 -10.08
CA ARG A 100 -1.67 11.01 -10.18
C ARG A 100 -2.44 12.20 -10.70
#